data_AF-A0A0F6A3W5-F1
#
_entry.id   AF-A0A0F6A3W5-F1
#
_cell.length_a   1.000
_cell.length_b   1.000
_cell.length_c   1.000
_cell.angle_alpha   90.00
_cell.angle_beta   90.00
_cell.angle_gamma   90.00
#
_symmetry.space_group_name_H-M   'P 1'
#
loop_
_entity.id
_entity.type
_entity.pdbx_description
1 polymer ?
#
loop_
_entity_poly.entity_id
_entity_poly.type
_entity_poly.pdbx_seq_one_letter_code
_entity_poly.pdbx_strand_id
1 'polypeptide(L)'
;MDIPPVGSTATQTSQLNNALGQDDFIELFLTQLRAQDPLEPVNNQDFLAQMAQFSLLESNRVANEELASLRALVEANQGIGLIGKVAETQSGGQLVVGEVISVGFETTGTVVSLKVTDASGEEFFLNELPVSQLTRVYNDEN
;
A
#
# COMPACT_ATOMS: atom_id res chain seq x y z
N MET A 1 13.35 -20.32 -37.68
CA MET A 1 12.47 -19.14 -37.62
C MET A 1 11.49 -19.45 -36.51
N ASP A 2 11.89 -19.12 -35.28
CA ASP A 2 11.18 -19.44 -34.04
C ASP A 2 10.18 -18.31 -33.74
N ILE A 3 8.95 -18.65 -33.39
CA ILE A 3 7.87 -17.69 -33.16
C ILE A 3 7.59 -17.70 -31.65
N PRO A 4 7.83 -16.60 -30.92
CA PRO A 4 7.45 -16.55 -29.51
C PRO A 4 5.92 -16.43 -29.37
N PRO A 5 5.30 -17.15 -28.42
CA PRO A 5 3.88 -16.97 -28.11
C PRO A 5 3.66 -15.63 -27.39
N VAL A 6 2.79 -14.82 -27.98
CA VAL A 6 2.20 -13.63 -27.36
C VAL A 6 1.18 -14.05 -26.30
N GLY A 7 1.27 -13.49 -25.10
CA GLY A 7 0.23 -13.69 -24.09
C GLY A 7 0.70 -13.49 -22.65
N SER A 8 0.82 -12.24 -22.22
CA SER A 8 0.75 -11.91 -20.80
C SER A 8 -0.19 -10.72 -20.62
N THR A 9 -1.46 -10.94 -20.97
CA THR A 9 -2.55 -10.12 -20.44
C THR A 9 -2.61 -10.44 -18.95
N ALA A 10 -1.93 -9.62 -18.14
CA ALA A 10 -2.10 -9.63 -16.70
C ALA A 10 -3.59 -9.46 -16.40
N THR A 11 -4.16 -10.50 -15.80
CA THR A 11 -5.48 -10.53 -15.24
C THR A 11 -5.67 -9.32 -14.33
N GLN A 12 -6.43 -8.32 -14.81
CA GLN A 12 -7.08 -7.36 -13.92
C GLN A 12 -8.18 -8.13 -13.18
N THR A 13 -7.77 -8.83 -12.14
CA THR A 13 -8.64 -9.57 -11.24
C THR A 13 -9.39 -8.56 -10.39
N SER A 14 -10.61 -8.24 -10.83
CA SER A 14 -11.79 -8.20 -9.97
C SER A 14 -11.63 -7.60 -8.57
N GLN A 15 -11.34 -6.31 -8.46
CA GLN A 15 -11.54 -5.56 -7.20
C GLN A 15 -12.85 -4.76 -7.17
N LEU A 16 -13.67 -4.82 -8.22
CA LEU A 16 -14.92 -4.06 -8.31
C LEU A 16 -16.18 -4.81 -7.83
N ASN A 17 -16.07 -6.06 -7.35
CA ASN A 17 -17.25 -6.90 -7.07
C ASN A 17 -17.64 -7.03 -5.59
N ASN A 18 -16.87 -6.53 -4.63
CA ASN A 18 -17.17 -6.77 -3.20
C ASN A 18 -18.12 -5.76 -2.56
N ALA A 19 -18.39 -4.62 -3.22
CA ALA A 19 -19.34 -3.61 -2.75
C ALA A 19 -20.77 -3.83 -3.29
N LEU A 20 -20.95 -4.65 -4.33
CA LEU A 20 -22.24 -4.89 -5.00
C LEU A 20 -23.07 -6.04 -4.38
N GLY A 21 -22.59 -6.72 -3.33
CA GLY A 21 -23.29 -7.87 -2.73
C GLY A 21 -24.20 -7.54 -1.53
N GLN A 22 -23.99 -6.39 -0.87
CA GLN A 22 -24.68 -6.04 0.37
C GLN A 22 -25.98 -5.27 0.13
N ASP A 23 -25.95 -4.29 -0.77
CA ASP A 23 -27.12 -3.45 -1.10
C ASP A 23 -28.20 -4.28 -1.81
N ASP A 24 -27.80 -5.12 -2.77
CA ASP A 24 -28.68 -6.06 -3.48
C ASP A 24 -29.35 -7.07 -2.53
N PHE A 25 -28.66 -7.44 -1.44
CA PHE A 25 -29.21 -8.33 -0.42
C PHE A 25 -30.16 -7.61 0.55
N ILE A 26 -29.85 -6.38 0.95
CA ILE A 26 -30.75 -5.56 1.77
C ILE A 26 -32.02 -5.20 0.98
N GLU A 27 -31.92 -4.97 -0.33
CA GLU A 27 -33.05 -4.73 -1.22
C GLU A 27 -33.95 -5.98 -1.37
N LEU A 28 -33.34 -7.14 -1.59
CA LEU A 28 -34.06 -8.42 -1.62
C LEU A 28 -34.73 -8.72 -0.27
N PHE A 29 -34.09 -8.35 0.84
CA PHE A 29 -34.61 -8.51 2.20
C PHE A 29 -35.77 -7.56 2.53
N LEU A 30 -35.68 -6.29 2.14
CA LEU A 30 -36.78 -5.31 2.30
C LEU A 30 -38.01 -5.71 1.48
N THR A 31 -37.77 -6.33 0.32
CA THR A 31 -38.82 -6.88 -0.55
C THR A 31 -39.56 -8.03 0.13
N GLN A 32 -38.87 -8.91 0.86
CA GLN A 32 -39.51 -9.98 1.64
C GLN A 32 -40.23 -9.44 2.89
N LEU A 33 -39.69 -8.41 3.55
CA LEU A 33 -40.33 -7.76 4.72
C LEU A 33 -41.66 -7.08 4.35
N ARG A 34 -41.77 -6.51 3.14
CA ARG A 34 -43.01 -5.92 2.62
C ARG A 34 -44.09 -6.96 2.24
N ALA A 35 -43.71 -8.23 2.14
CA ALA A 35 -44.57 -9.31 1.65
C ALA A 35 -45.04 -10.28 2.75
N GLN A 36 -44.67 -10.09 4.03
CA GLN A 36 -45.00 -11.01 5.12
C GLN A 36 -46.34 -10.67 5.80
N ASP A 37 -47.17 -11.68 5.96
CA ASP A 37 -48.43 -11.65 6.70
C ASP A 37 -48.15 -11.47 8.22
N PRO A 38 -48.83 -10.55 8.93
CA PRO A 38 -48.51 -10.12 10.30
C PRO A 38 -48.58 -11.19 11.42
N LEU A 39 -48.99 -12.43 11.14
CA LEU A 39 -49.35 -13.43 12.16
C LEU A 39 -48.23 -14.41 12.58
N GLU A 40 -47.07 -14.42 11.92
CA GLU A 40 -45.92 -15.25 12.34
C GLU A 40 -44.59 -14.49 12.32
N PRO A 41 -44.31 -13.67 13.34
CA PRO A 41 -43.06 -12.92 13.42
C PRO A 41 -41.97 -13.77 14.09
N VAL A 42 -41.19 -14.58 13.35
CA VAL A 42 -39.99 -15.19 13.97
C VAL A 42 -38.78 -15.43 13.04
N ASN A 43 -37.61 -15.28 13.67
CA ASN A 43 -36.24 -15.75 13.35
C ASN A 43 -35.31 -14.97 12.39
N ASN A 44 -35.81 -14.07 11.55
CA ASN A 44 -34.91 -13.35 10.60
C ASN A 44 -34.13 -12.17 11.21
N GLN A 45 -34.44 -11.76 12.44
CA GLN A 45 -33.78 -10.63 13.11
C GLN A 45 -32.38 -11.00 13.65
N ASP A 46 -32.19 -12.20 14.19
CA ASP A 46 -30.88 -12.63 14.72
C ASP A 46 -29.85 -12.84 13.60
N PHE A 47 -30.28 -13.39 12.46
CA PHE A 47 -29.43 -13.51 11.27
C PHE A 47 -29.08 -12.14 10.68
N LEU A 48 -30.04 -11.20 10.64
CA LEU A 48 -29.80 -9.82 10.22
C LEU A 48 -28.81 -9.11 11.15
N ALA A 49 -28.96 -9.28 12.46
CA ALA A 49 -28.03 -8.73 13.44
C ALA A 49 -26.61 -9.28 13.24
N GLN A 50 -26.48 -10.58 12.96
CA GLN A 50 -25.19 -11.19 12.62
C GLN A 50 -24.63 -10.67 11.30
N MET A 51 -25.44 -10.52 10.26
CA MET A 51 -25.00 -9.96 8.97
C MET A 51 -24.61 -8.48 9.07
N ALA A 52 -25.35 -7.67 9.84
CA ALA A 52 -24.96 -6.30 10.14
C ALA A 52 -23.64 -6.24 10.91
N GLN A 53 -23.40 -7.19 11.82
CA GLN A 53 -22.12 -7.32 12.53
C GLN A 53 -20.98 -7.67 11.57
N PHE A 54 -21.21 -8.58 10.61
CA PHE A 54 -20.22 -8.90 9.56
C PHE A 54 -20.00 -7.72 8.60
N SER A 55 -21.04 -6.99 8.21
CA SER A 55 -20.95 -5.77 7.40
C SER A 55 -20.04 -4.74 8.05
N LEU A 56 -20.25 -4.50 9.35
CA LEU A 56 -19.44 -3.56 10.10
C LEU A 56 -17.97 -4.00 10.18
N LEU A 57 -17.71 -5.31 10.35
CA LEU A 57 -16.36 -5.85 10.35
C LEU A 57 -15.69 -5.71 8.97
N GLU A 58 -16.40 -5.99 7.89
CA GLU A 58 -15.86 -5.84 6.53
C GLU A 58 -15.62 -4.37 6.18
N SER A 59 -16.55 -3.47 6.53
CA SER A 59 -16.35 -2.03 6.37
C SER A 59 -15.13 -1.54 7.16
N ASN A 60 -14.94 -2.06 8.38
CA ASN A 60 -13.74 -1.78 9.16
C ASN A 60 -12.47 -2.33 8.50
N ARG A 61 -12.53 -3.54 7.93
CA ARG A 61 -11.42 -4.15 7.18
C ARG A 61 -11.02 -3.28 5.98
N VAL A 62 -12.00 -2.89 5.16
CA VAL A 62 -11.80 -2.00 4.00
C VAL A 62 -11.23 -0.65 4.43
N ALA A 63 -11.77 -0.04 5.49
CA ALA A 63 -11.23 1.21 6.02
C ALA A 63 -9.77 1.07 6.48
N ASN A 64 -9.40 -0.04 7.11
CA ASN A 64 -8.00 -0.31 7.49
C ASN A 64 -7.10 -0.50 6.26
N GLU A 65 -7.57 -1.20 5.22
CA GLU A 65 -6.83 -1.35 3.95
C GLU A 65 -6.60 0.01 3.26
N GLU A 66 -7.62 0.86 3.22
CA GLU A 66 -7.51 2.20 2.66
C GLU A 66 -6.57 3.09 3.48
N LEU A 67 -6.62 3.01 4.81
CA LEU A 67 -5.65 3.68 5.68
C LEU A 67 -4.22 3.17 5.47
N ALA A 68 -4.01 1.88 5.24
CA ALA A 68 -2.70 1.32 4.91
C ALA A 68 -2.20 1.86 3.56
N SER A 69 -3.07 1.93 2.55
CA SER A 69 -2.76 2.52 1.24
C SER A 69 -2.38 4.00 1.36
N LEU A 70 -3.13 4.78 2.15
CA LEU A 70 -2.82 6.19 2.41
C LEU A 70 -1.47 6.38 3.10
N ARG A 71 -1.11 5.52 4.07
CA ARG A 71 0.21 5.54 4.70
C ARG A 71 1.32 5.28 3.70
N ALA A 72 1.16 4.26 2.85
CA ALA A 72 2.13 3.95 1.80
C ALA A 72 2.30 5.13 0.83
N LEU A 73 1.22 5.82 0.46
CA LEU A 73 1.29 7.01 -0.38
C LEU A 73 2.03 8.18 0.31
N VAL A 74 1.78 8.42 1.59
CA VAL A 74 2.44 9.48 2.37
C VAL A 74 3.94 9.20 2.53
N GLU A 75 4.31 7.95 2.81
CA GLU A 75 5.71 7.50 2.83
C GLU A 75 6.36 7.66 1.45
N ALA A 76 5.62 7.32 0.39
CA ALA A 76 6.11 7.47 -0.98
C ALA A 76 6.43 8.90 -1.36
N ASN A 77 5.55 9.84 -1.02
CA ASN A 77 5.79 11.25 -1.27
C ASN A 77 7.00 11.79 -0.50
N GLN A 78 7.21 11.35 0.74
CA GLN A 78 8.39 11.72 1.52
C GLN A 78 9.67 11.16 0.90
N GLY A 79 9.64 9.90 0.48
CA GLY A 79 10.77 9.23 -0.18
C GLY A 79 11.15 9.90 -1.51
N ILE A 80 10.19 10.16 -2.40
CA ILE A 80 10.44 10.81 -3.70
C ILE A 80 11.15 12.15 -3.52
N GLY A 81 10.81 12.91 -2.48
CA GLY A 81 11.48 14.18 -2.15
C GLY A 81 12.94 14.05 -1.70
N LEU A 82 13.46 12.83 -1.55
CA LEU A 82 14.87 12.56 -1.27
C LEU A 82 15.69 12.38 -2.55
N ILE A 83 15.08 12.00 -3.67
CA ILE A 83 15.81 11.76 -4.93
C ILE A 83 16.52 13.04 -5.36
N GLY A 84 17.80 12.92 -5.70
CA GLY A 84 18.68 14.03 -6.05
C GLY A 84 19.22 14.84 -4.87
N LYS A 85 18.85 14.49 -3.63
CA LYS A 85 19.48 15.07 -2.43
C LYS A 85 20.73 14.30 -2.04
N VAL A 86 21.61 14.98 -1.32
CA VAL A 86 22.78 14.35 -0.70
C VAL A 86 22.37 13.84 0.68
N ALA A 87 22.68 12.58 0.97
CA ALA A 87 22.42 11.96 2.24
C ALA A 87 23.70 11.38 2.85
N GLU A 88 23.79 11.50 4.17
CA GLU A 88 24.85 10.93 4.98
C GLU A 88 24.35 9.67 5.67
N THR A 89 25.09 8.57 5.57
CA THR A 89 24.82 7.32 6.26
C THR A 89 26.09 6.81 6.95
N GLN A 90 25.93 5.88 7.89
CA GLN A 90 27.08 5.27 8.56
C GLN A 90 27.24 3.83 8.07
N SER A 91 28.33 3.55 7.36
CA SER A 91 28.66 2.21 6.87
C SER A 91 30.00 1.77 7.47
N GLY A 92 30.01 0.63 8.16
CA GLY A 92 31.24 0.10 8.78
C GLY A 92 31.86 1.02 9.85
N GLY A 93 31.09 1.94 10.44
CA GLY A 93 31.57 2.93 11.42
C GLY A 93 32.20 4.18 10.82
N GLN A 94 32.23 4.31 9.50
CA GLN A 94 32.62 5.54 8.81
C GLN A 94 31.39 6.28 8.29
N LEU A 95 31.46 7.61 8.30
CA LEU A 95 30.47 8.46 7.67
C LEU A 95 30.66 8.38 6.16
N VAL A 96 29.59 8.01 5.46
CA VAL A 96 29.55 7.89 4.01
C VAL A 96 28.54 8.88 3.48
N VAL A 97 28.93 9.67 2.49
CA VAL A 97 28.11 10.72 1.90
C VAL A 97 27.83 10.36 0.44
N GLY A 98 26.58 10.34 0.03
CA GLY A 98 26.20 10.00 -1.34
C GLY A 98 24.92 10.70 -1.79
N GLU A 99 24.74 10.77 -3.09
CA GLU A 99 23.53 11.28 -3.72
C GLU A 99 22.45 10.19 -3.75
N VAL A 100 21.24 10.51 -3.31
CA VAL A 100 20.09 9.61 -3.42
C VAL A 100 19.67 9.52 -4.89
N ILE A 101 19.90 8.35 -5.50
CA ILE A 101 19.58 8.12 -6.92
C ILE A 101 18.23 7.45 -7.13
N SER A 102 17.74 6.72 -6.12
CA SER A 102 16.45 6.03 -6.19
C SER A 102 15.86 5.82 -4.81
N VAL A 103 14.55 5.56 -4.81
CA VAL A 103 13.75 5.27 -3.62
C VAL A 103 12.94 4.01 -3.93
N GLY A 104 12.97 3.05 -3.00
CA GLY A 104 12.15 1.85 -3.01
C GLY A 104 11.16 1.85 -1.86
N PHE A 105 10.05 1.14 -2.04
CA PHE A 105 9.02 0.96 -1.03
C PHE A 105 8.92 -0.53 -0.70
N GLU A 106 9.32 -0.88 0.51
CA GLU A 106 9.24 -2.23 1.02
C GLU A 106 8.20 -2.35 2.13
N THR A 107 7.88 -3.59 2.50
CA THR A 107 6.97 -3.87 3.62
C THR A 107 7.50 -3.40 4.98
N THR A 108 8.82 -3.23 5.08
CA THR A 108 9.54 -2.74 6.27
C THR A 108 9.67 -1.21 6.31
N GLY A 109 9.29 -0.51 5.23
CA GLY A 109 9.32 0.94 5.12
C GLY A 109 9.97 1.43 3.82
N THR A 110 10.32 2.71 3.80
CA THR A 110 11.00 3.33 2.65
C THR A 110 12.51 3.04 2.69
N VAL A 111 13.04 2.57 1.57
CA VAL A 111 14.47 2.37 1.34
C VAL A 111 14.96 3.32 0.25
N VAL A 112 16.24 3.64 0.26
CA VAL A 112 16.89 4.50 -0.73
C VAL A 112 18.17 3.85 -1.25
N SER A 113 18.55 4.17 -2.49
CA SER A 113 19.89 3.87 -2.98
C SER A 113 20.71 5.14 -3.09
N LEU A 114 21.94 5.09 -2.58
CA LEU A 114 22.91 6.17 -2.64
C LEU A 114 23.99 5.86 -3.66
N LYS A 115 24.33 6.82 -4.51
CA LYS A 115 25.56 6.85 -5.29
C LYS A 115 26.61 7.61 -4.49
N VAL A 116 27.65 6.91 -4.07
CA VAL A 116 28.73 7.43 -3.25
C VAL A 116 29.98 7.53 -4.10
N THR A 117 30.74 8.60 -3.93
CA THR A 117 32.07 8.75 -4.54
C THR A 117 33.13 8.76 -3.45
N ASP A 118 34.06 7.80 -3.49
CA ASP A 118 35.17 7.73 -2.54
C ASP A 118 36.23 8.82 -2.83
N ALA A 119 37.14 9.05 -1.88
CA ALA A 119 38.28 9.97 -2.00
C ALA A 119 39.22 9.65 -3.16
N SER A 120 39.18 8.42 -3.69
CA SER A 120 39.89 7.97 -4.89
C SER A 120 39.21 8.40 -6.20
N GLY A 121 37.98 8.93 -6.14
CA GLY A 121 37.13 9.21 -7.29
C GLY A 121 36.40 7.99 -7.83
N GLU A 122 36.46 6.85 -7.13
CA GLU A 122 35.69 5.65 -7.49
C GLU A 122 34.23 5.78 -7.00
N GLU A 123 33.28 5.53 -7.90
CA GLU A 123 31.86 5.53 -7.58
C GLU A 123 31.40 4.13 -7.15
N PHE A 124 30.69 4.05 -6.02
CA PHE A 124 30.03 2.83 -5.57
C PHE A 124 28.58 3.11 -5.17
N PHE A 125 27.76 2.08 -5.24
CA PHE A 125 26.32 2.18 -4.96
C PHE A 125 26.00 1.44 -3.66
N LEU A 126 25.32 2.14 -2.75
CA LEU A 126 24.70 1.53 -1.58
C LEU A 126 23.22 1.40 -1.87
N ASN A 127 22.73 0.16 -1.96
CA ASN A 127 21.34 -0.12 -2.30
C ASN A 127 20.53 -0.48 -1.06
N GLU A 128 19.21 -0.29 -1.16
CA GLU A 128 18.24 -0.77 -0.17
C GLU A 128 18.52 -0.26 1.26
N LEU A 129 19.05 0.96 1.38
CA LEU A 129 19.31 1.59 2.67
C LEU A 129 18.00 2.12 3.26
N PRO A 130 17.57 1.69 4.46
CA PRO A 130 16.42 2.27 5.12
C PRO A 130 16.62 3.77 5.36
N VAL A 131 15.58 4.58 5.14
CA VAL A 131 15.63 6.03 5.41
C VAL A 131 16.01 6.32 6.86
N SER A 132 15.71 5.41 7.80
CA SER A 132 16.09 5.50 9.21
C SER A 132 17.59 5.41 9.49
N GLN A 133 18.40 4.91 8.53
CA GLN A 133 19.86 4.88 8.64
C GLN A 133 20.52 6.17 8.16
N LEU A 134 19.77 7.05 7.49
CA LEU A 134 20.26 8.35 7.06
C LEU A 134 20.39 9.27 8.28
N THR A 135 21.60 9.78 8.51
CA THR A 135 21.90 10.68 9.62
C THR A 135 21.56 12.13 9.26
N ARG A 136 21.81 12.53 8.00
CA ARG A 136 21.51 13.87 7.47
C ARG A 136 21.10 13.76 6.01
N VAL A 137 20.21 14.65 5.58
CA VAL A 137 19.83 14.82 4.17
C VAL A 137 19.76 16.31 3.86
N TYR A 138 20.43 16.75 2.79
CA TYR A 138 20.49 18.14 2.37
C TYR A 138 20.54 18.27 0.84
N ASN A 139 20.24 19.46 0.34
CA ASN A 139 20.36 19.74 -1.10
C ASN A 139 21.82 20.01 -1.44
N ASP A 140 22.28 19.54 -2.60
CA ASP A 140 23.67 19.71 -3.08
C ASP A 140 24.09 21.19 -3.26
N GLU A 141 23.13 22.12 -3.28
CA GLU A 141 23.38 23.55 -3.55
C GLU A 141 23.42 24.47 -2.30
N ASN A 142 23.96 24.04 -1.15
CA ASN A 142 24.29 25.00 -0.08
C ASN A 142 25.46 24.61 0.84
#